data_AF-A0A9E1VPV3-F1
#
_entry.id   AF-A0A9E1VPV3-F1
#
_cell.length_a   1.000
_cell.length_b   1.000
_cell.length_c   1.000
_cell.angle_alpha   90.00
_cell.angle_beta   90.00
_cell.angle_gamma   90.00
#
_symmetry.space_group_name_H-M   'P 1'
#
loop_
_entity.id
_entity.type
_entity.pdbx_description
1 polymer ?
#
loop_
_entity_poly.entity_id
_entity_poly.type
_entity_poly.pdbx_seq_one_letter_code
_entity_poly.pdbx_strand_id
1 'polypeptide(L)' 'LLDKGTHDYTKFIRPSEINKWARDSGLEQREITGLTYNPFMKSYRLNNNDVDVNYMIHTVKQL' A
#
# COMPACT_ATOMS: atom_id res chain seq x y z
N LEU A 1 -9.03 2.62 -16.60
CA LEU A 1 -7.57 2.85 -16.52
C LEU A 1 -7.37 4.31 -16.16
N LEU A 2 -6.51 4.60 -15.18
CA LEU A 2 -6.15 5.98 -14.83
C LEU A 2 -5.37 6.60 -15.99
N ASP A 3 -5.54 7.90 -16.21
CA ASP A 3 -4.90 8.60 -17.33
C ASP A 3 -3.38 8.51 -17.24
N LYS A 4 -2.76 8.29 -18.41
CA LYS A 4 -1.30 8.25 -18.56
C LYS A 4 -0.71 9.58 -18.07
N GLY A 5 0.24 9.52 -17.14
CA GLY A 5 0.91 10.69 -16.56
C GLY A 5 0.49 11.07 -15.14
N THR A 6 -0.53 10.42 -14.56
CA THR A 6 -0.93 10.63 -13.15
C THR A 6 -0.07 9.85 -12.14
N HIS A 7 0.68 8.84 -12.61
CA HIS A 7 1.53 7.99 -11.78
C HIS A 7 2.99 8.31 -12.08
N ASP A 8 3.57 9.21 -11.29
CA ASP A 8 5.01 9.41 -11.25
C ASP A 8 5.62 8.39 -10.28
N TYR A 9 6.20 7.32 -10.83
CA TYR A 9 6.81 6.25 -10.02
C TYR A 9 7.91 6.78 -9.09
N THR A 10 8.56 7.91 -9.44
CA THR A 10 9.59 8.50 -8.60
C THR A 10 9.04 9.06 -7.28
N LYS A 11 7.73 9.30 -7.22
CA LYS A 11 7.02 9.77 -6.02
C LYS A 11 6.37 8.63 -5.24
N PHE A 12 6.49 7.39 -5.71
CA PHE A 12 5.96 6.23 -5.00
C PHE A 12 6.81 5.96 -3.76
N ILE A 13 6.21 6.11 -2.58
CA ILE A 13 6.80 5.68 -1.32
C ILE A 13 6.74 4.16 -1.31
N ARG A 14 7.87 3.48 -1.08
CA ARG A 14 7.90 2.03 -1.00
C ARG A 14 7.36 1.54 0.35
N PRO A 15 6.81 0.32 0.43
CA PRO A 15 6.43 -0.30 1.69
C PRO A 15 7.54 -0.27 2.76
N SER A 16 8.79 -0.47 2.37
CA SER A 16 9.94 -0.41 3.27
C SER A 16 10.20 0.99 3.84
N GLU A 17 9.94 2.03 3.07
CA GLU A 17 10.14 3.43 3.47
C GLU A 17 9.08 3.86 4.48
N ILE A 18 7.80 3.61 4.18
CA ILE A 18 6.73 3.96 5.11
C ILE A 18 6.78 3.13 6.39
N ASN A 19 7.18 1.86 6.33
CA ASN A 19 7.39 1.02 7.52
C ASN A 19 8.53 1.54 8.39
N LYS A 20 9.59 2.08 7.79
CA LYS A 20 10.66 2.73 8.54
C LYS A 20 10.12 3.97 9.26
N TRP A 21 9.40 4.85 8.56
CA TRP A 21 8.84 6.06 9.17
C TRP A 21 7.80 5.77 10.26
N ALA A 22 6.99 4.73 10.09
CA ALA A 22 6.04 4.28 11.10
C ALA A 22 6.76 3.88 12.40
N ARG A 23 7.81 3.04 12.30
CA ARG A 23 8.62 2.64 13.46
C ARG A 23 9.30 3.84 14.12
N ASP A 24 9.90 4.72 13.32
CA ASP A 24 10.56 5.93 13.80
C ASP A 24 9.56 6.89 14.51
N SER A 25 8.27 6.78 14.18
CA SER A 25 7.17 7.53 14.82
C SER A 25 6.53 6.80 16.02
N GLY A 26 7.08 5.66 16.47
CA GLY A 26 6.53 4.86 17.56
C GLY A 26 5.26 4.09 17.21
N LEU A 27 5.02 3.84 15.92
CA LEU A 27 3.91 3.04 15.42
C LEU A 27 4.40 1.64 15.04
N GLU A 28 3.64 0.62 15.43
CA GLU A 28 3.85 -0.76 15.02
C GLU A 28 2.96 -1.09 13.83
N GLN A 29 3.56 -1.61 12.76
CA GLN A 29 2.82 -2.14 11.61
C GLN A 29 2.10 -3.44 12.01
N ARG A 30 0.79 -3.51 11.78
CA ARG A 30 -0.02 -4.72 11.97
C ARG A 30 -0.29 -5.46 10.68
N GLU A 31 -0.62 -4.73 9.63
CA GLU A 31 -0.97 -5.30 8.33
C GLU A 31 -0.58 -4.36 7.20
N ILE A 32 -0.25 -4.95 6.05
CA ILE A 32 -0.14 -4.25 4.78
C ILE A 32 -0.84 -5.11 3.72
N THR A 33 -1.61 -4.47 2.86
CA THR A 33 -2.37 -5.17 1.82
C THR A 33 -2.44 -4.34 0.55
N GLY A 34 -2.45 -5.02 -0.59
CA GLY A 34 -2.67 -4.45 -1.90
C GLY A 34 -4.12 -4.45 -2.31
N LEU A 35 -4.41 -3.72 -3.38
CA LEU A 35 -5.68 -3.78 -4.10
C LEU A 35 -5.44 -4.34 -5.50
N THR A 36 -6.09 -5.47 -5.80
CA THR A 36 -6.04 -6.07 -7.14
C THR A 36 -7.39 -5.92 -7.83
N TYR A 37 -7.40 -5.61 -9.13
CA TYR A 37 -8.60 -5.52 -9.95
C TYR A 37 -8.82 -6.82 -10.75
N ASN A 38 -10.02 -7.40 -10.63
CA ASN A 38 -10.44 -8.52 -11.48
C ASN A 38 -11.25 -8.00 -12.67
N PRO A 39 -10.73 -8.06 -13.91
CA PRO A 39 -11.42 -7.52 -15.09
C PRO A 39 -12.66 -8.32 -15.50
N PHE A 40 -12.72 -9.62 -15.19
CA PHE A 40 -13.86 -10.49 -15.53
C PHE A 40 -15.06 -10.21 -14.62
N MET A 41 -14.82 -10.07 -13.32
CA MET A 41 -15.85 -9.75 -12.33
C MET A 41 -16.07 -8.25 -12.17
N LYS A 42 -15.25 -7.43 -12.82
CA LYS A 42 -15.20 -5.96 -12.70
C LYS A 42 -15.19 -5.48 -11.25
N SER A 43 -14.48 -6.20 -10.39
CA SER A 43 -14.45 -5.94 -8.95
C SER A 43 -13.02 -5.81 -8.43
N TYR A 44 -12.87 -5.03 -7.37
CA TYR A 44 -11.63 -4.90 -6.64
C TYR A 44 -11.64 -5.82 -5.42
N ARG A 45 -10.47 -6.34 -5.05
CA ARG A 45 -10.29 -7.12 -3.82
C ARG A 45 -8.97 -6.78 -3.16
N LEU A 46 -8.96 -6.90 -1.83
CA LEU A 46 -7.72 -6.83 -1.05
C LEU A 46 -6.87 -8.07 -1.31
N ASN A 47 -5.56 -7.88 -1.37
CA ASN A 47 -4.60 -8.94 -1.62
C ASN A 47 -3.31 -8.67 -0.85
N ASN A 48 -3.07 -9.48 0.19
CA ASN A 48 -1.91 -9.31 1.07
C ASN A 48 -0.57 -9.64 0.37
N ASN A 49 -0.62 -10.22 -0.83
CA ASN A 49 0.58 -10.58 -1.62
C ASN A 49 0.91 -9.59 -2.74
N ASP A 50 0.16 -8.49 -2.90
CA ASP A 50 0.28 -7.57 -4.05
C ASP A 50 0.49 -6.12 -3.62
N VAL A 51 1.62 -5.83 -2.98
CA VAL A 51 1.94 -4.51 -2.40
C VAL A 51 2.93 -3.68 -3.21
N ASP A 52 3.31 -4.17 -4.39
CA ASP A 52 4.43 -3.61 -5.18
C ASP A 52 4.07 -2.33 -5.94
N VAL A 53 2.80 -2.19 -6.32
CA VAL A 53 2.30 -1.07 -7.14
C VAL A 53 1.28 -0.20 -6.42
N ASN A 54 0.63 -0.73 -5.39
CA ASN A 54 -0.27 -0.01 -4.50
C ASN A 54 -0.38 -0.75 -3.17
N TYR A 55 -0.63 -0.03 -2.07
CA TYR A 55 -0.83 -0.67 -0.78
C TYR A 55 -1.63 0.23 0.17
N MET A 56 -2.25 -0.40 1.16
CA MET A 56 -2.82 0.20 2.37
C MET A 56 -2.09 -0.39 3.57
N ILE A 57 -1.83 0.43 4.58
CA ILE A 57 -1.12 0.03 5.80
C ILE A 57 -1.99 0.28 7.03
N HIS A 58 -2.01 -0.68 7.95
CA HIS A 58 -2.62 -0.55 9.27
C HIS A 58 -1.51 -0.53 10.32
N THR A 59 -1.47 0.55 11.11
CA THR A 59 -0.50 0.73 12.19
C THR A 59 -1.20 1.05 13.51
N VAL A 60 -0.63 0.59 14.61
CA VAL A 60 -1.11 0.92 15.96
C VAL A 60 -0.01 1.61 16.76
N LYS A 61 -0.39 2.56 17.61
CA LYS A 61 0.53 3.11 18.62
C LYS A 61 0.56 2.15 19.80
N GLN A 62 1.73 1.61 20.14
CA GLN A 62 1.88 0.89 21.40
C GLN A 62 1.86 1.94 22.54
N LEU A 63 0.97 1.72 23.51
CA LEU A 63 0.89 2.51 24.74
C LEU A 63 1.87 1.98 25.78
#